data_AF-C4PDE3-F1
#
_entry.id   AF-C4PDE3-F1
#
_cell.length_a   1.000
_cell.length_b   1.000
_cell.length_c   1.000
_cell.angle_alpha   90.00
_cell.angle_beta   90.00
_cell.angle_gamma   90.00
#
_symmetry.space_group_name_H-M   'P 1'
#
loop_
_entity.id
_entity.type
_entity.pdbx_description
1 polymer ?
#
loop_
_entity_poly.entity_id
_entity_poly.type
_entity_poly.pdbx_seq_one_letter_code
_entity_poly.pdbx_strand_id
1 'polypeptide(L)'
;YDWDVGNEAMSDGGENPYRQSRLYRLCGDEFIAKAFRFAREADPKALLFYNDYNETNPRKSRNIYEMVLRMRSEGVPIDGLGFQSH
;
A
#
# COMPACT_ATOMS: atom_id res chain seq x y z
N TYR A 1 -17.24 -8.12 0.74
CA TYR A 1 -16.93 -6.95 -0.09
C TYR A 1 -15.46 -6.62 0.15
N ASP A 2 -14.93 -5.47 -0.19
CA ASP A 2 -13.50 -5.16 -0.19
C ASP A 2 -13.19 -3.83 0.49
N TRP A 3 -11.92 -3.61 0.78
CA TRP A 3 -11.41 -2.34 1.31
C TRP A 3 -10.11 -1.95 0.62
N ASP A 4 -10.07 -0.70 0.16
CA ASP A 4 -8.81 0.00 -0.11
C ASP A 4 -8.19 0.43 1.23
N VAL A 5 -7.38 -0.45 1.82
CA VAL A 5 -6.79 -0.24 3.15
C VAL A 5 -5.72 0.86 3.12
N GLY A 6 -4.99 0.94 2.01
CA GLY A 6 -4.08 2.03 1.71
C GLY A 6 -4.43 2.64 0.36
N ASN A 7 -4.54 3.96 0.32
CA ASN A 7 -4.79 4.70 -0.92
C ASN A 7 -3.65 5.71 -1.17
N GLU A 8 -3.03 5.64 -2.35
CA GLU A 8 -2.11 6.65 -2.89
C GLU A 8 -0.90 6.98 -2.00
N ALA A 9 -0.39 5.99 -1.29
CA ALA A 9 0.75 6.17 -0.39
C ALA A 9 2.09 6.34 -1.11
N MET A 10 2.20 5.94 -2.38
CA MET A 10 3.42 6.05 -3.16
C MET A 10 3.56 7.43 -3.79
N SER A 11 4.78 7.96 -3.74
CA SER A 11 5.12 9.24 -4.35
C SER A 11 5.17 9.13 -5.88
N ASP A 12 4.79 10.20 -6.58
CA ASP A 12 4.95 10.30 -8.03
C ASP A 12 6.43 10.51 -8.46
N GLY A 13 7.30 10.83 -7.51
CA GLY A 13 8.75 10.96 -7.73
C GLY A 13 9.55 11.43 -6.51
N GLY A 14 10.84 11.71 -6.75
CA GLY A 14 11.80 12.06 -5.70
C GLY A 14 12.58 10.85 -5.19
N GLU A 15 13.46 11.08 -4.21
CA GLU A 15 14.29 10.04 -3.61
C GLU A 15 13.51 9.11 -2.68
N ASN A 16 12.50 9.64 -1.98
CA ASN A 16 11.65 8.83 -1.11
C ASN A 16 10.50 8.20 -1.92
N PRO A 17 10.36 6.86 -1.92
CA PRO A 17 9.29 6.20 -2.65
C PRO A 17 7.90 6.45 -2.05
N TYR A 18 7.81 6.88 -0.78
CA TYR A 18 6.56 7.16 -0.08
C TYR A 18 6.25 8.66 -0.02
N ARG A 19 4.96 8.98 -0.05
CA ARG A 19 4.49 10.33 0.25
C ARG A 19 4.83 10.71 1.68
N GLN A 20 5.23 11.96 1.91
CA GLN A 20 5.47 12.54 3.23
C GLN A 20 4.16 12.84 4.00
N SER A 21 3.24 11.88 3.98
CA SER A 21 1.96 11.95 4.69
C SER A 21 2.19 12.01 6.20
N ARG A 22 1.16 12.39 6.95
CA ARG A 22 1.24 12.41 8.42
C ARG A 22 1.53 11.01 8.98
N LEU A 23 0.91 9.97 8.41
CA LEU A 23 1.11 8.59 8.84
C LEU A 23 2.55 8.13 8.56
N TYR A 24 3.09 8.44 7.39
CA TYR A 24 4.48 8.14 7.06
C TYR A 24 5.46 8.85 8.00
N ARG A 25 5.21 10.13 8.31
CA ARG A 25 6.07 10.89 9.25
C ARG A 25 6.03 10.35 10.68
N LEU A 26 4.92 9.74 11.10
CA LEU A 26 4.77 9.19 12.46
C LEU A 26 5.28 7.76 12.58
N CYS A 27 5.04 6.94 11.55
CA CYS A 27 5.25 5.49 11.61
C CYS A 27 6.32 4.99 10.64
N GLY A 28 6.89 5.85 9.79
CA GLY A 28 7.77 5.39 8.71
C GLY A 28 7.02 4.57 7.66
N ASP A 29 7.73 3.71 6.95
CA ASP A 29 7.22 2.88 5.85
C ASP A 29 6.34 1.70 6.32
N GLU A 30 6.44 1.29 7.59
CA GLU A 30 5.63 0.20 8.16
C GLU A 30 4.13 0.56 8.33
N PHE A 31 3.74 1.82 8.16
CA PHE A 31 2.37 2.27 8.44
C PHE A 31 1.31 1.54 7.61
N ILE A 32 1.63 1.23 6.34
CA ILE A 32 0.73 0.50 5.44
C ILE A 32 0.62 -0.95 5.94
N ALA A 33 1.75 -1.60 6.22
CA ALA A 33 1.77 -2.97 6.72
C ALA A 33 1.01 -3.13 8.05
N LYS A 34 1.07 -2.13 8.94
CA LYS A 34 0.27 -2.09 10.17
C LYS A 34 -1.22 -1.94 9.87
N ALA A 35 -1.60 -1.03 8.97
CA ALA A 35 -3.00 -0.84 8.57
C ALA A 35 -3.62 -2.14 8.04
N PHE A 36 -2.91 -2.90 7.21
CA PHE A 36 -3.39 -4.19 6.71
C PHE A 36 -3.56 -5.25 7.81
N ARG A 37 -2.64 -5.34 8.77
CA ARG A 37 -2.79 -6.25 9.91
C ARG A 37 -4.02 -5.89 10.75
N PHE A 38 -4.18 -4.61 11.08
CA PHE A 38 -5.33 -4.14 11.84
C PHE A 38 -6.66 -4.31 11.08
N ALA A 39 -6.66 -4.08 9.76
CA ALA A 39 -7.84 -4.31 8.93
C ALA A 39 -8.24 -5.80 8.93
N ARG A 40 -7.26 -6.71 8.84
CA ARG A 40 -7.53 -8.15 8.92
C ARG A 40 -8.02 -8.59 10.30
N GLU A 41 -7.48 -8.02 11.36
CA GLU A 41 -7.95 -8.26 12.73
C GLU A 41 -9.40 -7.78 12.93
N ALA A 42 -9.75 -6.63 12.35
CA ALA A 42 -11.08 -6.05 12.45
C ALA A 42 -12.13 -6.77 11.58
N ASP A 43 -11.77 -7.18 10.36
CA ASP A 43 -12.61 -7.97 9.47
C ASP A 43 -11.81 -9.11 8.78
N PRO A 44 -11.84 -10.32 9.36
CA PRO A 44 -11.16 -11.48 8.80
C PRO A 44 -11.67 -11.95 7.43
N LYS A 45 -12.83 -11.45 6.96
CA LYS A 45 -13.48 -11.92 5.73
C LYS A 45 -13.40 -10.90 4.58
N ALA A 46 -13.07 -9.64 4.86
CA ALA A 46 -12.88 -8.64 3.82
C ALA A 46 -11.69 -8.97 2.91
N LEU A 47 -11.80 -8.62 1.64
CA LEU A 47 -10.62 -8.57 0.76
C LEU A 47 -9.92 -7.23 0.94
N LEU A 48 -8.60 -7.26 1.15
CA LEU A 48 -7.80 -6.09 1.50
C LEU A 48 -6.89 -5.70 0.33
N PHE A 49 -7.09 -4.50 -0.20
CA PHE A 49 -6.40 -3.98 -1.37
C PHE A 49 -5.54 -2.76 -1.03
N TYR A 50 -4.42 -2.62 -1.76
CA TYR A 50 -3.70 -1.35 -1.88
C TYR A 50 -4.09 -0.71 -3.21
N ASN A 51 -4.54 0.54 -3.19
CA ASN A 51 -5.02 1.26 -4.36
C ASN A 51 -4.17 2.51 -4.63
N ASP A 52 -3.87 2.81 -5.89
CA ASP A 52 -3.08 3.98 -6.30
C ASP A 52 -3.44 4.42 -7.73
N TYR A 53 -2.87 5.54 -8.19
CA TYR A 53 -2.91 6.01 -9.58
C TYR A 53 -1.51 6.08 -10.20
N ASN A 54 -1.40 6.39 -11.50
CA ASN A 54 -0.12 6.44 -12.24
C ASN A 54 0.69 5.13 -12.16
N GLU A 55 0.00 4.01 -12.08
CA GLU A 55 0.54 2.66 -11.96
C GLU A 55 1.18 2.18 -13.27
N THR A 56 0.93 2.89 -14.38
CA THR A 56 1.65 2.72 -15.65
C THR A 56 3.02 3.41 -15.64
N ASN A 57 3.30 4.31 -14.70
CA ASN A 57 4.63 4.90 -14.54
C ASN A 57 5.63 3.82 -14.06
N PRO A 58 6.71 3.54 -14.80
CA PRO A 58 7.62 2.43 -14.47
C PRO A 58 8.29 2.54 -13.09
N ARG A 59 8.58 3.75 -12.63
CA ARG A 59 9.19 3.97 -11.32
C ARG A 59 8.17 3.73 -10.20
N LYS A 60 6.96 4.29 -10.34
CA LYS A 60 5.91 4.16 -9.33
C LYS A 60 5.44 2.70 -9.22
N SER A 61 5.23 2.03 -10.35
CA SER A 61 4.84 0.62 -10.39
C SER A 61 5.90 -0.28 -9.74
N ARG A 62 7.19 0.01 -9.97
CA ARG A 62 8.29 -0.69 -9.31
C ARG A 62 8.27 -0.50 -7.80
N ASN A 63 8.05 0.73 -7.32
CA ASN A 63 7.99 1.02 -5.90
C ASN A 63 6.78 0.32 -5.22
N ILE A 64 5.61 0.32 -5.86
CA ILE A 64 4.42 -0.43 -5.39
C ILE A 64 4.74 -1.93 -5.32
N TYR A 65 5.36 -2.48 -6.37
CA TYR A 65 5.76 -3.88 -6.42
C TYR A 65 6.71 -4.26 -5.28
N GLU A 66 7.74 -3.45 -5.02
CA GLU A 66 8.71 -3.72 -3.95
C GLU A 66 8.08 -3.65 -2.56
N MET A 67 7.21 -2.66 -2.33
CA MET A 67 6.43 -2.55 -1.10
C MET A 67 5.58 -3.81 -0.86
N VAL A 68 4.81 -4.23 -1.87
CA VAL A 68 3.93 -5.41 -1.77
C VAL A 68 4.74 -6.69 -1.60
N LEU A 69 5.85 -6.84 -2.32
CA LEU A 69 6.73 -8.00 -2.19
C LEU A 69 7.28 -8.12 -0.76
N ARG A 70 7.74 -7.00 -0.18
CA ARG A 70 8.20 -6.96 1.21
C ARG A 70 7.06 -7.30 2.18
N MET A 71 5.90 -6.66 2.03
CA MET A 71 4.72 -6.93 2.85
C MET A 71 4.34 -8.42 2.83
N ARG A 72 4.31 -9.05 1.65
CA ARG A 72 4.03 -10.49 1.54
C ARG A 72 5.11 -11.35 2.20
N SER A 73 6.38 -10.97 2.08
CA SER A 73 7.49 -11.69 2.73
C SER A 73 7.41 -11.63 4.26
N GLU A 74 6.84 -10.56 4.81
CA GLU A 74 6.61 -10.34 6.25
C GLU A 74 5.24 -10.87 6.74
N GLY A 75 4.51 -11.62 5.90
CA GLY A 75 3.21 -12.20 6.26
C GLY A 75 2.07 -11.18 6.41
N VAL A 76 2.18 -10.00 5.81
CA VAL A 76 1.10 -9.00 5.81
C VAL A 76 -0.09 -9.51 4.98
N PRO A 77 -1.34 -9.41 5.47
CA PRO A 77 -2.52 -9.92 4.78
C PRO A 77 -2.99 -8.95 3.68
N ILE A 78 -2.29 -8.92 2.54
CA ILE A 78 -2.69 -8.19 1.33
C ILE A 78 -3.26 -9.16 0.30
N ASP A 79 -4.50 -8.93 -0.12
CA ASP A 79 -5.23 -9.82 -1.03
C ASP A 79 -5.15 -9.36 -2.49
N GLY A 80 -4.94 -8.06 -2.73
CA GLY A 80 -4.80 -7.57 -4.09
C GLY A 80 -4.31 -6.13 -4.23
N LEU A 81 -4.26 -5.69 -5.49
CA LEU A 81 -3.89 -4.34 -5.91
C LEU A 81 -5.05 -3.73 -6.70
N GLY A 82 -5.49 -2.54 -6.29
CA GLY A 82 -6.43 -1.69 -7.02
C GLY A 82 -5.66 -0.79 -7.99
N PHE A 83 -6.09 -0.79 -9.25
CA PHE A 83 -5.55 0.09 -10.28
C PHE A 83 -6.62 1.12 -10.67
N GLN A 84 -6.50 2.37 -10.23
CA GLN A 84 -7.44 3.47 -10.53
C GLN A 84 -7.59 3.69 -12.04
N SER A 85 -6.52 3.50 -12.82
CA SER A 85 -6.56 3.54 -14.29
C SER A 85 -7.07 4.87 -14.88
N HIS A 86 -6.67 5.99 -14.28
CA HIS A 86 -6.90 7.33 -14.82
C HIS A 86 -6.07 7.63 -16.09
#